data_AF-A0A9D9BVX1-F1
#
_entry.id   AF-A0A9D9BVX1-F1
#
_cell.length_a   1.000
_cell.length_b   1.000
_cell.length_c   1.000
_cell.angle_alpha   90.00
_cell.angle_beta   90.00
_cell.angle_gamma   90.00
#
_symmetry.space_group_name_H-M   'P 1'
#
loop_
_entity.id
_entity.type
_entity.pdbx_description
1 polymer ?
#
loop_
_entity_poly.entity_id
_entity_poly.type
_entity_poly.pdbx_seq_one_letter_code
_entity_poly.pdbx_strand_id
1 'polypeptide(L)' 'MSQNKREQVTSHLRYLRQELREMHLGIKEDDLFPEPGELRGLIAQLEALLELVEGNTRIQSNSDVA' A
#
# COMPACT_ATOMS: atom_id res chain seq x y z
N MET A 1 5.12 15.92 -2.84
CA MET A 1 5.78 14.91 -1.98
C MET A 1 7.29 15.05 -2.11
N SER A 2 8.08 14.97 -1.02
CA SER A 2 9.54 14.95 -1.13
C SER A 2 10.03 13.64 -1.79
N GLN A 3 11.19 13.68 -2.45
CA GLN A 3 11.76 12.51 -3.13
C GLN A 3 11.91 11.31 -2.18
N ASN A 4 12.39 11.54 -0.96
CA ASN A 4 12.56 10.53 0.07
C ASN A 4 11.22 9.87 0.47
N LYS A 5 10.16 10.67 0.66
CA LYS A 5 8.83 10.12 1.01
C LYS A 5 8.23 9.28 -0.12
N ARG A 6 8.50 9.63 -1.38
CA ARG A 6 8.10 8.83 -2.56
C ARG A 6 8.86 7.50 -2.63
N GLU A 7 10.16 7.49 -2.33
CA GLU A 7 10.97 6.27 -2.27
C GLU A 7 10.50 5.33 -1.15
N GLN A 8 10.17 5.88 0.03
CA GLN A 8 9.59 5.12 1.14
C GLN A 8 8.24 4.47 0.75
N VAL A 9 7.33 5.24 0.14
CA VAL A 9 6.04 4.73 -0.37
C VAL A 9 6.24 3.62 -1.40
N THR A 10 7.18 3.80 -2.32
CA THR A 10 7.51 2.80 -3.34
C THR A 10 8.05 1.52 -2.71
N SER A 11 8.94 1.65 -1.72
CA SER A 11 9.48 0.51 -0.97
C SER A 11 8.39 -0.25 -0.23
N HIS A 12 7.49 0.48 0.45
CA HIS A 12 6.38 -0.13 1.20
C HIS A 12 5.38 -0.85 0.29
N LEU A 13 5.03 -0.25 -0.85
CA LEU A 13 4.21 -0.90 -1.89
C LEU A 13 4.86 -2.19 -2.42
N ARG A 14 6.19 -2.19 -2.60
CA ARG A 14 6.92 -3.40 -3.03
C ARG A 14 6.80 -4.51 -1.99
N TYR A 15 6.89 -4.17 -0.71
CA TYR A 15 6.74 -5.12 0.39
C TYR A 15 5.34 -5.72 0.46
N LEU A 16 4.29 -4.89 0.44
CA LEU A 16 2.89 -5.36 0.47
C LEU A 16 2.55 -6.29 -0.70
N ARG A 17 3.09 -6.00 -1.89
CA ARG A 17 2.93 -6.89 -3.06
C ARG A 17 3.62 -8.24 -2.87
N GLN A 18 4.72 -8.27 -2.14
CA GLN A 18 5.43 -9.51 -1.83
C GLN A 18 4.63 -10.34 -0.81
N GLU A 19 4.15 -9.73 0.27
CA GLU A 19 3.27 -10.41 1.24
C GLU A 19 2.02 -10.99 0.58
N LEU A 20 1.35 -10.21 -0.28
CA LEU A 20 0.18 -10.69 -1.03
C LEU A 20 0.51 -11.89 -1.93
N ARG A 21 1.71 -11.91 -2.53
CA ARG A 21 2.14 -13.04 -3.36
C ARG A 21 2.40 -14.27 -2.50
N GLU A 22 3.07 -14.12 -1.37
CA GLU A 22 3.34 -15.22 -0.44
C GLU A 22 2.03 -15.80 0.11
N MET A 23 1.09 -14.96 0.51
CA MET A 23 -0.24 -15.35 0.94
C MET A 23 -1.01 -16.08 -0.16
N HIS A 24 -0.95 -15.59 -1.40
CA HIS A 24 -1.59 -16.26 -2.54
C HIS A 24 -0.98 -17.64 -2.83
N LEU A 25 0.34 -17.76 -2.75
CA LEU A 25 1.03 -19.04 -2.94
C LEU A 25 0.70 -20.02 -1.82
N GLY A 26 0.69 -19.58 -0.57
CA GLY A 26 0.29 -20.42 0.57
C GLY A 26 -1.12 -20.99 0.41
N ILE A 27 -2.07 -20.19 -0.07
CA ILE A 27 -3.42 -20.68 -0.39
C ILE A 27 -3.38 -21.71 -1.52
N LYS A 28 -2.64 -21.43 -2.60
CA LYS A 28 -2.67 -22.24 -3.82
C LYS A 28 -1.91 -23.57 -3.70
N GLU A 29 -0.79 -23.56 -2.99
CA GLU A 29 0.16 -24.66 -2.93
C GLU A 29 -0.05 -25.52 -1.68
N ASP A 30 -0.46 -24.91 -0.57
CA ASP A 30 -0.47 -25.55 0.75
C ASP A 30 -1.83 -25.51 1.47
N ASP A 31 -2.90 -24.96 0.85
CA ASP A 31 -4.21 -24.70 1.48
C ASP A 31 -4.09 -23.86 2.78
N LEU A 32 -3.07 -23.01 2.86
CA LEU A 32 -2.82 -22.12 4.00
C LEU A 32 -3.57 -20.81 3.82
N PHE A 33 -4.72 -20.70 4.49
CA PHE A 33 -5.51 -19.48 4.47
C PHE A 33 -5.00 -18.46 5.51
N PRO A 34 -4.91 -17.18 5.14
CA PRO A 34 -4.52 -16.13 6.08
C PRO A 34 -5.58 -15.94 7.15
N GLU A 35 -5.14 -15.53 8.33
CA GLU A 35 -6.05 -15.15 9.39
C GLU A 35 -6.79 -13.85 9.00
N PRO A 36 -8.07 -13.69 9.36
CA PRO A 36 -8.82 -12.47 9.04
C PRO A 36 -8.14 -11.20 9.55
N GLY A 37 -7.36 -11.28 10.63
CA GLY A 37 -6.58 -10.17 11.17
C GLY A 37 -5.44 -9.73 10.25
N GLU A 38 -4.75 -10.68 9.63
CA GLU A 38 -3.64 -10.42 8.71
C GLU A 38 -4.15 -9.72 7.45
N LEU A 39 -5.25 -10.23 6.88
CA LEU A 39 -5.88 -9.62 5.72
C LEU A 39 -6.37 -8.19 6.01
N ARG A 40 -6.99 -7.96 7.18
CA ARG A 40 -7.40 -6.61 7.61
C ARG A 40 -6.20 -5.68 7.79
N GLY A 41 -5.09 -6.17 8.34
CA GLY A 41 -3.87 -5.39 8.49
C GLY A 41 -3.28 -4.95 7.14
N LEU A 42 -3.30 -5.85 6.14
CA LEU A 42 -2.81 -5.56 4.79
C LEU A 42 -3.70 -4.53 4.07
N ILE A 43 -5.02 -4.68 4.20
CA ILE A 43 -5.99 -3.70 3.66
C ILE A 43 -5.77 -2.32 4.28
N ALA A 44 -5.64 -2.23 5.61
CA ALA A 44 -5.42 -0.96 6.29
C ALA A 44 -4.13 -0.26 5.84
N GLN A 45 -3.04 -1.02 5.61
CA GLN A 45 -1.79 -0.47 5.07
C GLN A 45 -1.95 0.06 3.64
N LEU A 46 -2.71 -0.64 2.78
CA LEU A 46 -3.02 -0.19 1.42
C LEU A 46 -3.90 1.07 1.42
N GLU A 47 -4.90 1.15 2.29
CA GLU A 47 -5.77 2.32 2.44
C GLU A 47 -4.96 3.54 2.91
N ALA A 48 -4.07 3.38 3.90
CA ALA A 48 -3.19 4.45 4.36
C ALA A 48 -2.25 4.96 3.25
N LEU A 49 -1.73 4.05 2.41
CA LEU A 49 -0.93 4.43 1.25
C LEU A 49 -1.74 5.19 0.20
N LEU A 50 -2.99 4.78 -0.05
CA LEU A 50 -3.89 5.46 -0.96
C LEU A 50 -4.18 6.88 -0.46
N GLU A 51 -4.51 7.03 0.82
CA GLU A 51 -4.74 8.33 1.46
C GLU A 51 -3.51 9.24 1.35
N LEU A 52 -2.29 8.70 1.51
CA LEU A 52 -1.06 9.46 1.34
C LEU A 52 -0.83 9.95 -0.10
N VAL A 53 -1.29 9.20 -1.09
CA VAL A 53 -1.21 9.58 -2.52
C VAL A 53 -2.28 10.60 -2.87
N GLU A 54 -3.54 10.35 -2.47
CA GLU A 54 -4.68 11.22 -2.75
C GLU A 54 -4.68 12.53 -1.92
N GLY A 55 -4.23 12.47 -0.67
CA GLY A 55 -4.01 13.63 0.17
C GLY A 55 -2.96 14.58 -0.41
N ASN A 56 -2.00 14.06 -1.18
CA ASN A 56 -1.04 14.89 -1.93
C ASN A 56 -1.63 15.48 -3.22
N THR A 57 -2.52 14.78 -3.93
CA THR A 57 -3.09 15.30 -5.20
C THR A 57 -4.00 16.50 -4.96
N ARG A 58 -4.74 16.53 -3.84
CA ARG A 58 -5.53 17.71 -3.42
C ARG A 58 -4.69 18.94 -3.06
N ILE A 59 -3.46 18.74 -2.60
CA ILE A 59 -2.53 19.85 -2.32
C ILE A 59 -1.91 20.39 -3.61
N GLN A 60 -1.70 19.54 -4.62
CA GLN A 60 -1.17 19.95 -5.92
C GLN A 60 -2.21 20.65 -6.82
N SER A 61 -3.51 20.40 -6.64
CA SER A 61 -4.56 21.06 -7.43
C SER A 61 -4.78 22.54 -7.09
N ASN A 62 -4.20 23.04 -6.00
CA ASN A 62 -4.39 24.42 -5.53
C ASN A 62 -3.14 25.31 -5.70
N SER A 63 -2.06 24.81 -6.31
CA SER A 63 -0.80 25.57 -6.46
C SER A 63 -0.60 26.23 -7.84
N ASP A 64 -1.51 26.06 -8.81
CA ASP A 64 -1.40 26.61 -10.17
C ASP A 64 -2.45 27.71 -10.47
N VAL A 65 -2.88 28.47 -9.46
CA VAL A 65 -3.71 29.67 -9.63
C VAL A 65 -3.15 30.83 -8.80
N ALA A 66 -2.07 31.44 -9.30
CA ALA A 66 -1.65 32.82 -8.99
C ALA A 66 -0.69 33.34 -10.06
#